data_AF-A0A9D5TFP1-F1
#
_entry.id   AF-A0A9D5TFP1-F1
#
_cell.length_a   1.000
_cell.length_b   1.000
_cell.length_c   1.000
_cell.angle_alpha   90.00
_cell.angle_beta   90.00
_cell.angle_gamma   90.00
#
_symmetry.space_group_name_H-M   'P 1'
#
loop_
_entity.id
_entity.type
_entity.pdbx_description
1 polymer ?
#
loop_
_entity_poly.entity_id
_entity_poly.type
_entity_poly.pdbx_seq_one_letter_code
_entity_poly.pdbx_strand_id
1 'polypeptide(L)'
;MLTPQEVSEHAFAKATFGGYNMAMVDEFLDILTADYTALYNENAVLKSKMKVLVDKVEEYRATEEAMRKALMSAQRMADQLVQEAQEKKQSILQEAEQEAAEQTAEIRRQIEVEQARLVAAQQATAAYVQQVRQLQANALGYLDRLDEITPDVEPAPLTREEQAAQEIEDSVQRILEAQLSAVRQELDAEEEVEEPTTDLDLKPDRTTEFAPDRKAPLFDDEDNFFEEVDADAIEDEDLDKTRVIHRDFGPLEFGKDYEIK
;
A
#
# COMPACT_ATOMS: atom_id res chain seq x y z
N MET A 1 69.96 -0.50 48.65
CA MET A 1 70.74 -1.75 48.50
C MET A 1 71.95 -1.42 47.66
N LEU A 2 73.04 -2.17 47.82
CA LEU A 2 74.22 -2.01 46.95
C LEU A 2 73.82 -2.29 45.49
N THR A 3 74.47 -1.67 44.52
CA THR A 3 74.40 -2.07 43.11
C THR A 3 75.35 -3.24 42.84
N PRO A 4 75.17 -4.01 41.76
CA PRO A 4 76.12 -5.08 41.42
C PRO A 4 77.55 -4.56 41.21
N GLN A 5 77.70 -3.34 40.69
CA GLN A 5 79.00 -2.68 40.55
C GLN A 5 79.63 -2.36 41.91
N GLU A 6 78.84 -1.83 42.86
CA GLU A 6 79.30 -1.58 44.23
C GLU A 6 79.68 -2.87 44.97
N VAL A 7 79.13 -4.04 44.59
CA VAL A 7 79.55 -5.35 45.13
C VAL A 7 80.86 -5.80 44.50
N SER A 8 81.05 -5.65 43.18
CA SER A 8 82.30 -6.04 42.51
C SER A 8 83.51 -5.17 42.86
N GLU A 9 83.30 -3.89 43.17
CA GLU A 9 84.37 -2.96 43.51
C GLU A 9 84.73 -2.97 45.01
N HIS A 10 84.04 -3.77 45.84
CA HIS A 10 84.18 -3.74 47.30
C HIS A 10 85.37 -4.56 47.82
N ALA A 11 86.50 -3.89 48.08
CA ALA A 11 87.67 -4.50 48.70
C ALA A 11 87.56 -4.62 50.24
N PHE A 12 87.87 -5.81 50.78
CA PHE A 12 87.94 -6.04 52.23
C PHE A 12 89.35 -5.78 52.80
N ALA A 13 89.42 -5.26 54.03
CA ALA A 13 90.70 -5.04 54.71
C ALA A 13 91.40 -6.36 55.09
N LYS A 14 92.70 -6.45 54.83
CA LYS A 14 93.48 -7.68 55.08
C LYS A 14 93.65 -7.97 56.57
N ALA A 15 93.10 -9.08 57.04
CA ALA A 15 93.23 -9.53 58.42
C ALA A 15 94.67 -9.98 58.75
N THR A 16 95.17 -9.59 59.93
CA THR A 16 96.55 -9.87 60.38
C THR A 16 96.73 -11.29 60.93
N PHE A 17 95.66 -11.94 61.38
CA PHE A 17 95.67 -13.31 61.90
C PHE A 17 94.29 -13.96 61.73
N GLY A 18 94.23 -15.22 61.30
CA GLY A 18 93.00 -16.03 61.29
C GLY A 18 91.87 -15.60 60.34
N GLY A 19 92.15 -14.82 59.29
CA GLY A 19 91.13 -14.35 58.33
C GLY A 19 90.67 -15.39 57.31
N TYR A 20 89.58 -15.09 56.60
CA TYR A 20 89.10 -15.86 55.45
C TYR A 20 90.14 -15.87 54.30
N ASN A 21 90.15 -16.95 53.52
CA ASN A 21 91.00 -17.05 52.32
C ASN A 21 90.46 -16.11 51.24
N MET A 22 91.22 -15.05 50.91
CA MET A 22 90.82 -14.02 49.95
C MET A 22 90.38 -14.62 48.61
N ALA A 23 91.12 -15.60 48.06
CA ALA A 23 90.77 -16.21 46.78
C ALA A 23 89.41 -16.93 46.77
N MET A 24 89.00 -17.55 47.88
CA MET A 24 87.68 -18.19 48.00
C MET A 24 86.55 -17.17 48.26
N VAL A 25 86.88 -16.01 48.85
CA VAL A 25 85.94 -14.90 49.00
C VAL A 25 85.72 -14.22 47.66
N ASP A 26 86.78 -13.99 46.88
CA ASP A 26 86.71 -13.39 45.55
C ASP A 26 85.89 -14.28 44.58
N GLU A 27 86.15 -15.59 44.53
CA GLU A 27 85.35 -16.54 43.73
C GLU A 27 83.86 -16.55 44.11
N PHE A 28 83.53 -16.41 45.40
CA PHE A 28 82.15 -16.29 45.86
C PHE A 28 81.52 -14.94 45.46
N LEU A 29 82.29 -13.85 45.52
CA LEU A 29 81.84 -12.52 45.10
C LEU A 29 81.62 -12.43 43.59
N ASP A 30 82.41 -13.12 42.77
CA ASP A 30 82.18 -13.19 41.31
C ASP A 30 80.84 -13.84 40.99
N ILE A 31 80.53 -15.00 41.60
CA ILE A 31 79.24 -15.69 41.44
C ILE A 31 78.10 -14.82 41.96
N LEU A 32 78.25 -14.25 43.18
CA LEU A 32 77.23 -13.38 43.78
C LEU A 32 76.97 -12.12 42.93
N THR A 33 78.01 -11.54 42.33
CA THR A 33 77.90 -10.37 41.45
C THR A 33 77.16 -10.74 40.17
N ALA A 34 77.43 -11.91 39.58
CA ALA A 34 76.73 -12.38 38.39
C ALA A 34 75.22 -12.60 38.67
N ASP A 35 74.89 -13.36 39.72
CA ASP A 35 73.50 -13.62 40.11
C ASP A 35 72.75 -12.35 40.50
N TYR A 36 73.40 -11.44 41.23
CA TYR A 36 72.80 -10.17 41.63
C TYR A 36 72.63 -9.21 40.45
N THR A 37 73.53 -9.24 39.46
CA THR A 37 73.36 -8.52 38.18
C THR A 37 72.17 -9.07 37.39
N ALA A 38 72.02 -10.39 37.30
CA ALA A 38 70.89 -11.03 36.64
C ALA A 38 69.57 -10.62 37.32
N LEU A 39 69.47 -10.76 38.66
CA LEU A 39 68.30 -10.38 39.43
C LEU A 39 67.97 -8.88 39.31
N TYR A 40 68.97 -8.00 39.26
CA TYR A 40 68.75 -6.56 39.07
C TYR A 40 68.20 -6.25 37.68
N ASN A 41 68.73 -6.88 36.63
CA ASN A 41 68.24 -6.75 35.26
C ASN A 41 66.82 -7.31 35.10
N GLU A 42 66.53 -8.48 35.66
CA GLU A 42 65.18 -9.05 35.69
C GLU A 42 64.20 -8.13 36.43
N ASN A 43 64.61 -7.53 37.56
CA ASN A 43 63.77 -6.58 38.29
C ASN A 43 63.46 -5.33 37.47
N ALA A 44 64.42 -4.82 36.68
CA ALA A 44 64.20 -3.72 35.75
C ALA A 44 63.23 -4.11 34.61
N VAL A 45 63.39 -5.30 34.03
CA VAL A 45 62.48 -5.85 33.01
C VAL A 45 61.07 -6.05 33.57
N LEU A 46 60.93 -6.59 34.78
CA LEU A 46 59.64 -6.78 35.45
C LEU A 46 58.94 -5.45 35.76
N LYS A 47 59.67 -4.44 36.24
CA LYS A 47 59.14 -3.07 36.41
C LYS A 47 58.66 -2.48 35.09
N SER A 48 59.42 -2.65 34.00
CA SER A 48 59.03 -2.20 32.67
C SER A 48 57.75 -2.89 32.17
N LYS A 49 57.68 -4.23 32.28
CA LYS A 49 56.48 -5.01 31.96
C LYS A 49 55.27 -4.57 32.81
N MET A 50 55.44 -4.40 34.11
CA MET A 50 54.37 -3.95 35.01
C MET A 50 53.85 -2.56 34.62
N LYS A 51 54.73 -1.64 34.23
CA LYS A 51 54.32 -0.34 33.68
C LYS A 51 53.47 -0.51 32.42
N VAL A 52 53.95 -1.26 31.42
CA VAL A 52 53.21 -1.51 30.17
C VAL A 52 51.84 -2.15 30.42
N LEU A 53 51.74 -3.06 31.39
CA LEU A 53 50.45 -3.66 31.79
C LEU A 53 49.51 -2.63 32.43
N VAL A 54 50.01 -1.73 33.29
CA VAL A 54 49.21 -0.65 33.88
C VAL A 54 48.74 0.34 32.80
N ASP A 55 49.66 0.81 31.96
CA ASP A 55 49.37 1.72 30.84
C ASP A 55 48.28 1.12 29.92
N LYS A 56 48.35 -0.19 29.63
CA LYS A 56 47.35 -0.89 28.81
C LYS A 56 45.99 -1.08 29.51
N VAL A 57 45.95 -1.29 30.82
CA VAL A 57 44.69 -1.35 31.59
C VAL A 57 44.01 0.02 31.63
N GLU A 58 44.78 1.11 31.73
CA GLU A 58 44.24 2.48 31.65
C GLU A 58 43.70 2.80 30.24
N GLU A 59 44.41 2.38 29.19
CA GLU A 59 43.92 2.47 27.80
C GLU A 59 42.60 1.72 27.62
N TYR A 60 42.51 0.46 28.07
CA TYR A 60 41.27 -0.32 27.96
C TYR A 60 40.10 0.35 28.69
N ARG A 61 40.31 0.87 29.92
CA ARG A 61 39.29 1.63 30.66
C ARG A 61 38.82 2.87 29.91
N ALA A 62 39.75 3.62 29.30
CA ALA A 62 39.42 4.78 28.48
C ALA A 62 38.59 4.38 27.24
N THR A 63 38.94 3.27 26.58
CA THR A 63 38.15 2.75 25.44
C THR A 63 36.78 2.24 25.85
N GLU A 64 36.65 1.61 27.01
CA GLU A 64 35.36 1.15 27.55
C GLU A 64 34.46 2.35 27.90
N GLU A 65 35.01 3.40 28.52
CA GLU A 65 34.25 4.62 28.81
C GLU A 65 33.82 5.34 27.53
N ALA A 66 34.68 5.39 26.50
CA ALA A 66 34.34 5.94 25.19
C ALA A 66 33.25 5.12 24.49
N MET A 67 33.35 3.78 24.51
CA MET A 67 32.32 2.88 23.97
C MET A 67 30.99 3.04 24.71
N ARG A 68 31.01 3.11 26.05
CA ARG A 68 29.82 3.35 26.88
C ARG A 68 29.17 4.70 26.55
N LYS A 69 29.95 5.77 26.36
CA LYS A 69 29.45 7.08 25.93
C LYS A 69 28.84 7.01 24.52
N ALA A 70 29.48 6.31 23.58
CA ALA A 70 28.95 6.11 22.23
C ALA A 70 27.62 5.35 22.23
N LEU A 71 27.52 4.25 23.00
CA LEU A 71 26.28 3.48 23.16
C LEU A 71 25.15 4.31 23.78
N MET A 72 25.44 5.06 24.86
CA MET A 72 24.44 5.96 25.47
C MET A 72 24.01 7.10 24.52
N SER A 73 24.90 7.57 23.64
CA SER A 73 24.57 8.56 22.62
C SER A 73 23.72 7.96 21.50
N ALA A 74 24.03 6.74 21.06
CA ALA A 74 23.28 6.01 20.05
C ALA A 74 21.87 5.66 20.56
N GLN A 75 21.75 5.22 21.81
CA GLN A 75 20.45 4.98 22.45
C GLN A 75 19.60 6.25 22.48
N ARG A 76 20.15 7.38 22.96
CA ARG A 76 19.43 8.67 22.96
C ARG A 76 19.01 9.12 21.57
N MET A 77 19.86 8.92 20.56
CA MET A 77 19.54 9.25 19.18
C MET A 77 18.44 8.36 18.62
N ALA A 78 18.42 7.07 18.97
CA ALA A 78 17.34 6.14 18.61
C ALA A 78 16.02 6.53 19.30
N ASP A 79 16.05 6.83 20.59
CA ASP A 79 14.88 7.30 21.35
C ASP A 79 14.32 8.61 20.76
N GLN A 80 15.20 9.57 20.42
CA GLN A 80 14.83 10.82 19.74
C GLN A 80 14.22 10.58 18.36
N LEU A 81 14.83 9.72 17.52
CA LEU A 81 14.31 9.40 16.19
C LEU A 81 12.94 8.72 16.26
N VAL A 82 12.72 7.85 17.25
CA VAL A 82 11.40 7.23 17.50
C VAL A 82 10.39 8.30 17.94
N GLN A 83 10.76 9.21 18.83
CA GLN A 83 9.89 10.30 19.26
C GLN A 83 9.53 11.24 18.09
N GLU A 84 10.51 11.71 17.32
CA GLU A 84 10.29 12.56 16.13
C GLU A 84 9.42 11.86 15.08
N ALA A 85 9.60 10.55 14.87
CA ALA A 85 8.75 9.77 13.97
C ALA A 85 7.30 9.63 14.49
N GLN A 86 7.11 9.49 15.81
CA GLN A 86 5.79 9.45 16.42
C GLN A 86 5.08 10.81 16.36
N GLU A 87 5.77 11.89 16.69
CA GLU A 87 5.26 13.27 16.59
C GLU A 87 4.90 13.62 15.15
N LYS A 88 5.77 13.31 14.18
CA LYS A 88 5.49 13.53 12.75
C LYS A 88 4.33 12.68 12.25
N LYS A 89 4.23 11.41 12.67
CA LYS A 89 3.05 10.57 12.38
C LYS A 89 1.78 11.19 12.94
N GLN A 90 1.82 11.70 14.17
CA GLN A 90 0.66 12.33 14.81
C GLN A 90 0.24 13.63 14.09
N SER A 91 1.20 14.47 13.68
CA SER A 91 0.94 15.67 12.87
C SER A 91 0.25 15.29 11.55
N ILE A 92 0.82 14.35 10.79
CA ILE A 92 0.25 13.89 9.51
C ILE A 92 -1.15 13.30 9.69
N LEU A 93 -1.41 12.54 10.76
CA LEU A 93 -2.75 12.03 11.05
C LEU A 93 -3.72 13.15 11.41
N GLN A 94 -3.33 14.13 12.22
CA GLN A 94 -4.17 15.28 12.57
C GLN A 94 -4.47 16.17 11.36
N GLU A 95 -3.47 16.43 10.51
CA GLU A 95 -3.62 17.16 9.25
C GLU A 95 -4.58 16.42 8.30
N ALA A 96 -4.42 15.11 8.12
CA ALA A 96 -5.30 14.30 7.27
C ALA A 96 -6.73 14.16 7.84
N GLU A 97 -6.89 14.04 9.17
CA GLU A 97 -8.19 14.03 9.84
C GLU A 97 -8.89 15.39 9.69
N GLN A 98 -8.16 16.50 9.83
CA GLN A 98 -8.68 17.85 9.62
C GLN A 98 -9.09 18.06 8.16
N GLU A 99 -8.22 17.72 7.20
CA GLU A 99 -8.53 17.86 5.77
C GLU A 99 -9.75 17.01 5.38
N ALA A 100 -9.82 15.75 5.84
CA ALA A 100 -10.98 14.89 5.59
C ALA A 100 -12.27 15.42 6.23
N ALA A 101 -12.18 16.03 7.42
CA ALA A 101 -13.32 16.68 8.07
C ALA A 101 -13.78 17.94 7.32
N GLU A 102 -12.85 18.77 6.84
CA GLU A 102 -13.12 19.96 6.03
C GLU A 102 -13.74 19.60 4.68
N GLN A 103 -13.18 18.61 3.96
CA GLN A 103 -13.75 18.07 2.72
C GLN A 103 -15.16 17.50 2.96
N THR A 104 -15.36 16.76 4.05
CA THR A 104 -16.68 16.21 4.41
C THR A 104 -17.70 17.33 4.71
N ALA A 105 -17.27 18.41 5.38
CA ALA A 105 -18.13 19.56 5.67
C ALA A 105 -18.53 20.32 4.39
N GLU A 106 -17.59 20.53 3.47
CA GLU A 106 -17.88 21.18 2.19
C GLU A 106 -18.77 20.31 1.29
N ILE A 107 -18.54 18.99 1.22
CA ILE A 107 -19.44 18.06 0.50
C ILE A 107 -20.85 18.09 1.09
N ARG A 108 -21.00 18.08 2.42
CA ARG A 108 -22.32 18.20 3.07
C ARG A 108 -23.02 19.51 2.71
N ARG A 109 -22.29 20.63 2.76
CA ARG A 109 -22.79 21.95 2.37
C ARG A 109 -23.23 21.98 0.89
N GLN A 110 -22.48 21.36 0.00
CA GLN A 110 -22.85 21.25 -1.42
C GLN A 110 -24.12 20.39 -1.61
N ILE A 111 -24.22 19.27 -0.88
CA ILE A 111 -25.43 18.43 -0.86
C ILE A 111 -26.64 19.23 -0.36
N GLU A 112 -26.52 20.01 0.72
CA GLU A 112 -27.60 20.86 1.23
C GLU A 112 -28.06 21.91 0.19
N VAL A 113 -27.11 22.55 -0.50
CA VAL A 113 -27.41 23.54 -1.56
C VAL A 113 -28.10 22.90 -2.75
N GLU A 114 -27.62 21.76 -3.26
CA GLU A 114 -28.25 21.08 -4.39
C GLU A 114 -29.58 20.42 -4.00
N GLN A 115 -29.75 19.94 -2.77
CA GLN A 115 -31.06 19.52 -2.25
C GLN A 115 -32.05 20.68 -2.20
N ALA A 116 -31.65 21.86 -1.68
CA ALA A 116 -32.51 23.04 -1.66
C ALA A 116 -32.89 23.49 -3.09
N ARG A 117 -31.94 23.44 -4.04
CA ARG A 117 -32.18 23.73 -5.46
C ARG A 117 -33.14 22.74 -6.11
N LEU A 118 -32.99 21.45 -5.81
CA LEU A 118 -33.87 20.38 -6.30
C LEU A 118 -35.30 20.55 -5.75
N VAL A 119 -35.45 20.85 -4.46
CA VAL A 119 -36.75 21.15 -3.85
C VAL A 119 -37.39 22.40 -4.47
N ALA A 120 -36.64 23.47 -4.70
CA ALA A 120 -37.13 24.67 -5.38
C ALA A 120 -37.59 24.37 -6.83
N ALA A 121 -36.84 23.54 -7.56
CA ALA A 121 -37.21 23.10 -8.91
C ALA A 121 -38.48 22.23 -8.90
N GLN A 122 -38.62 21.31 -7.95
CA GLN A 122 -39.85 20.51 -7.76
C GLN A 122 -41.06 21.36 -7.42
N GLN A 123 -40.89 22.39 -6.58
CA GLN A 123 -41.96 23.34 -6.26
C GLN A 123 -42.36 24.16 -7.49
N ALA A 124 -41.39 24.60 -8.31
CA ALA A 124 -41.65 25.34 -9.54
C ALA A 124 -42.38 24.49 -10.61
N THR A 125 -41.98 23.22 -10.79
CA THR A 125 -42.69 22.32 -11.72
C THR A 125 -44.08 21.95 -11.22
N ALA A 126 -44.26 21.71 -9.92
CA ALA A 126 -45.58 21.51 -9.32
C ALA A 126 -46.49 22.74 -9.52
N ALA A 127 -45.97 23.96 -9.30
CA ALA A 127 -46.69 25.21 -9.56
C ALA A 127 -47.06 25.37 -11.04
N TYR A 128 -46.15 25.06 -11.97
CA TYR A 128 -46.43 25.09 -13.40
C TYR A 128 -47.52 24.08 -13.81
N VAL A 129 -47.48 22.85 -13.31
CA VAL A 129 -48.54 21.84 -13.57
C VAL A 129 -49.89 22.33 -13.06
N GLN A 130 -49.95 23.00 -11.91
CA GLN A 130 -51.21 23.60 -11.42
C GLN A 130 -51.67 24.77 -12.29
N GLN A 131 -50.76 25.62 -12.80
CA GLN A 131 -51.11 26.68 -13.76
C GLN A 131 -51.68 26.11 -15.07
N VAL A 132 -51.09 25.04 -15.61
CA VAL A 132 -51.58 24.36 -16.82
C VAL A 132 -52.96 23.74 -16.57
N ARG A 133 -53.18 23.07 -15.43
CA ARG A 133 -54.50 22.54 -15.04
C ARG A 133 -55.54 23.64 -14.90
N GLN A 134 -55.19 24.77 -14.29
CA GLN A 134 -56.10 25.92 -14.18
C GLN A 134 -56.43 26.50 -15.56
N LEU A 135 -55.46 26.58 -16.48
CA LEU A 135 -55.69 27.03 -17.85
C LEU A 135 -56.60 26.07 -18.62
N GLN A 136 -56.43 24.75 -18.47
CA GLN A 136 -57.34 23.76 -19.04
C GLN A 136 -58.76 23.85 -18.45
N ALA A 137 -58.89 23.98 -17.13
CA ALA A 137 -60.19 24.16 -16.47
C ALA A 137 -60.89 25.45 -16.93
N ASN A 138 -60.13 26.54 -17.09
CA ASN A 138 -60.65 27.79 -17.64
C ASN A 138 -61.08 27.60 -19.11
N ALA A 139 -60.32 26.88 -19.93
CA ALA A 139 -60.65 26.62 -21.34
C ALA A 139 -61.91 25.76 -21.49
N LEU A 140 -62.06 24.71 -20.68
CA LEU A 140 -63.30 23.92 -20.59
C LEU A 140 -64.47 24.80 -20.19
N GLY A 141 -64.33 25.62 -19.13
CA GLY A 141 -65.36 26.58 -18.73
C GLY A 141 -65.64 27.72 -19.73
N TYR A 142 -64.81 27.90 -20.77
CA TYR A 142 -65.14 28.73 -21.93
C TYR A 142 -65.91 27.95 -23.01
N LEU A 143 -65.62 26.66 -23.20
CA LEU A 143 -66.38 25.77 -24.08
C LEU A 143 -67.80 25.54 -23.55
N ASP A 144 -67.96 25.26 -22.26
CA ASP A 144 -69.28 25.10 -21.62
C ASP A 144 -70.19 26.33 -21.88
N ARG A 145 -69.61 27.54 -21.83
CA ARG A 145 -70.33 28.80 -22.13
C ARG A 145 -70.57 29.03 -23.62
N LEU A 146 -69.78 28.41 -24.51
CA LEU A 146 -70.05 28.45 -25.93
C LEU A 146 -71.20 27.50 -26.27
N ASP A 147 -71.23 26.31 -25.68
CA ASP A 147 -72.33 25.35 -25.80
C ASP A 147 -73.67 25.95 -25.29
N GLU A 148 -73.66 26.79 -24.25
CA GLU A 148 -74.85 27.57 -23.81
C GLU A 148 -75.34 28.63 -24.83
N ILE A 149 -74.50 29.05 -25.79
CA ILE A 149 -74.77 30.15 -26.73
C ILE A 149 -74.96 29.63 -28.16
N THR A 150 -74.33 28.52 -28.53
CA THR A 150 -74.59 27.83 -29.81
C THR A 150 -75.87 27.01 -29.71
N PRO A 151 -76.83 27.17 -30.63
CA PRO A 151 -77.97 26.26 -30.68
C PRO A 151 -77.47 24.84 -30.98
N ASP A 152 -78.16 23.85 -30.44
CA ASP A 152 -77.92 22.43 -30.73
C ASP A 152 -78.18 22.20 -32.23
N VAL A 153 -77.11 22.18 -33.03
CA VAL A 153 -77.20 21.94 -34.47
C VAL A 153 -77.33 20.44 -34.64
N GLU A 154 -78.58 19.96 -34.76
CA GLU A 154 -78.84 18.63 -35.31
C GLU A 154 -77.94 18.43 -36.54
N PRO A 155 -77.14 17.35 -36.60
CA PRO A 155 -76.14 17.21 -37.64
C PRO A 155 -76.83 17.30 -38.99
N ALA A 156 -76.43 18.29 -39.79
CA ALA A 156 -77.00 18.51 -41.11
C ALA A 156 -76.90 17.18 -41.89
N PRO A 157 -77.97 16.74 -42.57
CA PRO A 157 -77.94 15.47 -43.27
C PRO A 157 -76.80 15.49 -44.27
N LEU A 158 -75.90 14.50 -44.15
CA LEU A 158 -74.68 14.37 -44.95
C LEU A 158 -74.97 14.71 -46.41
N THR A 159 -74.16 15.61 -46.97
CA THR A 159 -74.30 15.95 -48.38
C THR A 159 -74.04 14.71 -49.23
N ARG A 160 -74.59 14.67 -50.46
CA ARG A 160 -74.38 13.54 -51.37
C ARG A 160 -72.90 13.24 -51.63
N GLU A 161 -72.05 14.25 -51.51
CA GLU A 161 -70.61 14.16 -51.69
C GLU A 161 -69.94 13.49 -50.49
N GLU A 162 -70.37 13.77 -49.27
CA GLU A 162 -69.91 13.11 -48.03
C GLU A 162 -70.44 11.68 -47.91
N GLN A 163 -71.69 11.43 -48.33
CA GLN A 163 -72.24 10.07 -48.44
C GLN A 163 -71.45 9.22 -49.45
N ALA A 164 -71.14 9.79 -50.63
CA ALA A 164 -70.30 9.11 -51.61
C ALA A 164 -68.86 8.90 -51.10
N ALA A 165 -68.30 9.85 -50.34
CA ALA A 165 -66.98 9.69 -49.72
C ALA A 165 -66.97 8.56 -48.67
N GLN A 166 -68.00 8.45 -47.83
CA GLN A 166 -68.15 7.33 -46.87
C GLN A 166 -68.40 6.00 -47.57
N GLU A 167 -69.23 5.93 -48.62
CA GLU A 167 -69.41 4.70 -49.42
C GLU A 167 -68.09 4.26 -50.07
N ILE A 168 -67.25 5.21 -50.52
CA ILE A 168 -65.90 4.94 -51.04
C ILE A 168 -65.00 4.45 -49.91
N GLU A 169 -64.97 5.12 -48.75
CA GLU A 169 -64.13 4.73 -47.60
C GLU A 169 -64.50 3.33 -47.07
N ASP A 170 -65.78 3.03 -46.90
CA ASP A 170 -66.29 1.69 -46.56
C ASP A 170 -65.98 0.64 -47.63
N SER A 171 -65.93 1.03 -48.91
CA SER A 171 -65.53 0.13 -49.99
C SER A 171 -64.02 -0.16 -49.97
N VAL A 172 -63.20 0.85 -49.65
CA VAL A 172 -61.74 0.73 -49.52
C VAL A 172 -61.40 -0.10 -48.29
N GLN A 173 -62.08 0.11 -47.14
CA GLN A 173 -61.93 -0.74 -45.97
C GLN A 173 -62.32 -2.20 -46.26
N ARG A 174 -63.46 -2.45 -46.92
CA ARG A 174 -63.84 -3.82 -47.33
C ARG A 174 -62.86 -4.46 -48.32
N ILE A 175 -62.24 -3.69 -49.21
CA ILE A 175 -61.20 -4.20 -50.12
C ILE A 175 -59.91 -4.52 -49.33
N LEU A 176 -59.53 -3.68 -48.36
CA LEU A 176 -58.41 -3.92 -47.46
C LEU A 176 -58.62 -5.15 -46.57
N GLU A 177 -59.79 -5.30 -45.97
CA GLU A 177 -60.16 -6.48 -45.18
C GLU A 177 -60.23 -7.73 -46.05
N ALA A 178 -60.76 -7.64 -47.27
CA ALA A 178 -60.76 -8.75 -48.22
C ALA A 178 -59.33 -9.15 -48.61
N GLN A 179 -58.44 -8.20 -48.90
CA GLN A 179 -57.02 -8.49 -49.21
C GLN A 179 -56.27 -9.04 -47.99
N LEU A 180 -56.49 -8.50 -46.79
CA LEU A 180 -55.92 -9.04 -45.55
C LEU A 180 -56.42 -10.47 -45.27
N SER A 181 -57.69 -10.75 -45.57
CA SER A 181 -58.24 -12.11 -45.43
C SER A 181 -57.70 -13.08 -46.50
N ALA A 182 -57.51 -12.62 -47.74
CA ALA A 182 -56.92 -13.42 -48.82
C ALA A 182 -55.44 -13.74 -48.57
N VAL A 183 -54.63 -12.73 -48.19
CA VAL A 183 -53.22 -12.92 -47.79
C VAL A 183 -53.11 -13.86 -46.60
N ARG A 184 -54.05 -13.80 -45.65
CA ARG A 184 -54.09 -14.74 -44.52
C ARG A 184 -54.48 -16.16 -44.96
N GLN A 185 -55.37 -16.29 -45.95
CA GLN A 185 -55.78 -17.57 -46.50
C GLN A 185 -54.71 -18.21 -47.42
N GLU A 186 -53.84 -17.40 -48.02
CA GLU A 186 -52.64 -17.85 -48.73
C GLU A 186 -51.54 -18.28 -47.74
N LEU A 187 -51.32 -17.52 -46.65
CA LEU A 187 -50.39 -17.90 -45.57
C LEU A 187 -50.80 -19.22 -44.87
N ASP A 188 -52.09 -19.38 -44.55
CA ASP A 188 -52.63 -20.60 -43.94
C ASP A 188 -52.64 -21.80 -44.92
N ALA A 189 -52.30 -21.60 -46.20
CA ALA A 189 -52.23 -22.65 -47.24
C ALA A 189 -50.81 -23.05 -47.65
N GLU A 190 -49.76 -22.34 -47.19
CA GLU A 190 -48.35 -22.68 -47.39
C GLU A 190 -47.69 -23.32 -46.15
N GLU A 191 -48.45 -23.58 -45.07
CA GLU A 191 -47.95 -24.14 -43.80
C GLU A 191 -48.19 -25.67 -43.63
N GLU A 192 -48.24 -26.43 -44.74
CA GLU A 192 -48.08 -27.90 -44.72
C GLU A 192 -46.87 -28.34 -45.57
N VAL A 193 -45.92 -29.07 -44.93
CA VAL A 193 -44.67 -29.64 -45.50
C VAL A 193 -43.56 -28.57 -45.69
N GLU A 194 -42.37 -28.61 -45.07
CA GLU A 194 -41.45 -29.73 -44.75
C GLU A 194 -40.45 -29.35 -43.62
N GLU A 195 -40.00 -30.32 -42.79
CA GLU A 195 -38.69 -30.27 -42.08
C GLU A 195 -37.55 -30.43 -43.14
N PRO A 196 -36.23 -30.09 -42.95
CA PRO A 196 -35.44 -30.36 -41.73
C PRO A 196 -34.11 -29.57 -41.45
N THR A 197 -33.49 -29.87 -40.29
CA THR A 197 -32.04 -30.01 -39.96
C THR A 197 -30.91 -29.02 -40.36
N THR A 198 -30.00 -28.85 -39.38
CA THR A 198 -28.51 -28.79 -39.42
C THR A 198 -27.71 -27.49 -39.75
N ASP A 199 -27.04 -27.01 -38.69
CA ASP A 199 -25.59 -26.71 -38.55
C ASP A 199 -24.91 -25.44 -39.10
N LEU A 200 -24.15 -24.79 -38.17
CA LEU A 200 -22.89 -24.03 -38.32
C LEU A 200 -22.97 -22.64 -39.03
N ASP A 201 -22.27 -21.56 -38.62
CA ASP A 201 -21.39 -21.32 -37.45
C ASP A 201 -21.18 -19.80 -37.16
N LEU A 202 -20.60 -19.47 -35.99
CA LEU A 202 -19.90 -18.20 -35.62
C LEU A 202 -20.61 -16.80 -35.60
N LYS A 203 -21.04 -16.38 -34.39
CA LYS A 203 -20.70 -15.14 -33.61
C LYS A 203 -20.87 -13.71 -34.22
N PRO A 204 -20.98 -12.63 -33.39
CA PRO A 204 -21.38 -12.47 -31.96
C PRO A 204 -22.57 -11.46 -31.85
N ASP A 205 -22.92 -10.71 -30.78
CA ASP A 205 -22.45 -10.50 -29.40
C ASP A 205 -23.61 -10.02 -28.47
N ARG A 206 -23.40 -10.08 -27.14
CA ARG A 206 -24.04 -9.29 -26.05
C ARG A 206 -25.52 -9.51 -25.61
N THR A 207 -25.64 -9.44 -24.27
CA THR A 207 -26.87 -9.44 -23.42
C THR A 207 -27.61 -10.79 -23.38
N THR A 208 -28.02 -11.36 -22.22
CA THR A 208 -28.00 -10.89 -20.81
C THR A 208 -28.01 -12.07 -19.83
N GLU A 209 -27.81 -11.77 -18.53
CA GLU A 209 -28.31 -12.53 -17.35
C GLU A 209 -27.76 -13.94 -17.00
N PHE A 210 -26.80 -13.92 -16.07
CA PHE A 210 -26.79 -14.64 -14.78
C PHE A 210 -27.59 -15.96 -14.63
N ALA A 211 -26.86 -17.07 -14.54
CA ALA A 211 -27.29 -18.28 -13.84
C ALA A 211 -26.11 -18.87 -13.01
N PRO A 212 -26.34 -19.44 -11.82
CA PRO A 212 -25.27 -19.83 -10.91
C PRO A 212 -24.91 -21.31 -11.04
N ASP A 213 -23.67 -21.63 -11.44
CA ASP A 213 -22.95 -22.78 -10.88
C ASP A 213 -21.46 -22.75 -11.25
N ARG A 214 -20.58 -22.73 -10.24
CA ARG A 214 -19.17 -23.14 -10.40
C ARG A 214 -18.72 -23.86 -9.14
N LYS A 215 -18.45 -25.16 -9.31
CA LYS A 215 -17.79 -26.01 -8.31
C LYS A 215 -16.49 -25.35 -7.85
N ALA A 216 -16.27 -25.31 -6.55
CA ALA A 216 -15.00 -24.91 -5.98
C ALA A 216 -13.90 -25.89 -6.42
N PRO A 217 -12.67 -25.42 -6.69
CA PRO A 217 -11.51 -26.30 -6.68
C PRO A 217 -11.28 -26.82 -5.26
N LEU A 218 -10.93 -28.10 -5.20
CA LEU A 218 -10.58 -28.85 -4.00
C LEU A 218 -9.40 -28.16 -3.28
N PHE A 219 -9.47 -28.06 -1.95
CA PHE A 219 -8.28 -27.80 -1.14
C PHE A 219 -7.54 -29.12 -1.01
N ASP A 220 -6.29 -29.18 -1.47
CA ASP A 220 -5.39 -30.28 -1.16
C ASP A 220 -4.78 -30.02 0.23
N ASP A 221 -5.18 -30.83 1.21
CA ASP A 221 -4.55 -30.91 2.53
C ASP A 221 -3.25 -31.73 2.45
N GLU A 222 -2.12 -31.11 2.11
CA GLU A 222 -0.79 -31.68 2.39
C GLU A 222 0.32 -30.59 2.32
N ASP A 223 0.66 -30.00 3.48
CA ASP A 223 2.06 -29.76 3.90
C ASP A 223 2.10 -29.16 5.32
N ASN A 224 2.27 -30.05 6.29
CA ASN A 224 2.39 -29.70 7.70
C ASN A 224 3.86 -29.40 8.03
N PHE A 225 4.35 -28.19 7.70
CA PHE A 225 5.73 -27.77 7.95
C PHE A 225 5.85 -26.62 8.95
N PHE A 226 5.40 -26.87 10.18
CA PHE A 226 5.96 -26.20 11.36
C PHE A 226 7.28 -26.91 11.69
N GLU A 227 8.39 -26.44 11.11
CA GLU A 227 9.71 -26.83 11.59
C GLU A 227 10.10 -25.92 12.77
N GLU A 228 10.11 -26.52 13.95
CA GLU A 228 10.51 -25.90 15.20
C GLU A 228 12.04 -25.69 15.14
N VAL A 229 12.48 -24.47 14.85
CA VAL A 229 13.91 -24.18 14.68
C VAL A 229 14.59 -24.13 16.05
N ASP A 230 15.31 -25.21 16.38
CA ASP A 230 16.17 -25.30 17.56
C ASP A 230 17.17 -24.13 17.61
N ALA A 231 17.27 -23.48 18.79
CA ALA A 231 17.95 -22.19 18.94
C ALA A 231 19.49 -22.25 19.05
N ASP A 232 20.09 -23.45 18.97
CA ASP A 232 21.48 -23.71 19.40
C ASP A 232 22.44 -24.17 18.26
N ALA A 233 22.15 -23.83 16.99
CA ALA A 233 23.04 -24.15 15.86
C ALA A 233 23.07 -23.07 14.77
N ILE A 234 23.76 -21.95 15.05
CA ILE A 234 24.33 -21.08 14.00
C ILE A 234 25.83 -20.98 14.26
N GLU A 235 26.61 -21.82 13.57
CA GLU A 235 28.06 -21.67 13.48
C GLU A 235 28.39 -20.55 12.47
N ASP A 236 29.42 -19.76 12.78
CA ASP A 236 29.86 -18.61 11.97
C ASP A 236 30.42 -19.04 10.60
N GLU A 237 29.65 -18.93 9.51
CA GLU A 237 30.19 -18.92 8.15
C GLU A 237 29.36 -18.05 7.17
N ASP A 238 30.07 -17.18 6.41
CA ASP A 238 29.62 -16.47 5.20
C ASP A 238 28.42 -15.46 5.26
N LEU A 239 28.59 -14.32 5.95
CA LEU A 239 27.67 -13.17 5.84
C LEU A 239 27.83 -12.30 4.56
N ASP A 240 28.79 -12.58 3.69
CA ASP A 240 29.17 -11.72 2.53
C ASP A 240 28.34 -11.92 1.24
N LYS A 241 27.11 -12.48 1.33
CA LYS A 241 26.26 -12.77 0.15
C LYS A 241 24.85 -12.15 0.20
N THR A 242 24.72 -10.92 0.73
CA THR A 242 23.50 -10.12 0.53
C THR A 242 23.40 -9.63 -0.93
N ARG A 243 22.62 -10.33 -1.76
CA ARG A 243 22.38 -9.94 -3.16
C ARG A 243 21.48 -8.71 -3.26
N VAL A 244 22.06 -7.51 -3.17
CA VAL A 244 21.35 -6.24 -3.35
C VAL A 244 20.77 -6.17 -4.78
N ILE A 245 19.44 -6.21 -4.90
CA ILE A 245 18.75 -6.07 -6.18
C ILE A 245 18.56 -4.57 -6.47
N HIS A 246 19.61 -3.92 -6.98
CA HIS A 246 19.46 -2.64 -7.68
C HIS A 246 18.78 -2.90 -9.02
N ARG A 247 17.49 -2.53 -9.13
CA ARG A 247 16.79 -2.44 -10.43
C ARG A 247 17.05 -1.06 -11.03
N ASP A 248 18.11 -0.95 -11.81
CA ASP A 248 18.35 0.22 -12.65
C ASP A 248 17.34 0.23 -13.80
N PHE A 249 16.31 1.07 -13.66
CA PHE A 249 15.39 1.38 -14.76
C PHE A 249 16.06 2.34 -15.74
N GLY A 250 16.88 1.78 -16.64
CA GLY A 250 17.26 2.47 -17.88
C GLY A 250 16.02 2.85 -18.71
N PRO A 251 16.15 3.77 -19.68
CA PRO A 251 15.00 4.25 -20.45
C PRO A 251 14.31 3.08 -21.17
N LEU A 252 13.06 2.81 -20.78
CA LEU A 252 12.24 1.77 -21.40
C LEU A 252 11.81 2.23 -22.80
N GLU A 253 12.55 1.77 -23.81
CA GLU A 253 12.15 1.91 -25.21
C GLU A 253 10.97 0.97 -25.50
N PHE A 254 9.75 1.49 -25.34
CA PHE A 254 8.56 0.85 -25.90
C PHE A 254 8.61 0.92 -27.43
N GLY A 255 8.02 -0.09 -28.09
CA GLY A 255 8.04 -0.22 -29.56
C GLY A 255 7.48 1.01 -30.28
N LYS A 256 7.82 1.13 -31.58
CA LYS A 256 7.75 2.33 -32.44
C LYS A 256 6.45 3.15 -32.48
N ASP A 257 5.38 2.67 -31.88
CA ASP A 257 4.03 3.25 -31.94
C ASP A 257 3.53 3.78 -30.57
N TYR A 258 4.40 3.90 -29.56
CA TYR A 258 4.04 4.38 -28.22
C TYR A 258 4.43 5.85 -27.96
N GLU A 259 3.62 6.79 -28.45
CA GLU A 259 3.72 8.21 -28.06
C GLU A 259 2.97 8.47 -26.75
N ILE A 260 3.68 8.97 -25.73
CA ILE A 260 3.07 9.53 -24.51
C ILE A 260 2.73 10.99 -24.80
N LYS A 261 1.46 11.36 -24.64
CA LYS A 261 0.95 12.75 -24.73
C LYS A 261 1.01 13.46 -23.38
#